data_AF-A0A2G5CRG7-F1
#
_entry.id   AF-A0A2G5CRG7-F1
#
_cell.length_a   1.000
_cell.length_b   1.000
_cell.length_c   1.000
_cell.angle_alpha   90.00
_cell.angle_beta   90.00
_cell.angle_gamma   90.00
#
_symmetry.space_group_name_H-M   'P 1'
#
loop_
_entity.id
_entity.type
_entity.pdbx_description
1 polymer ?
#
loop_
_entity_poly.entity_id
_entity_poly.type
_entity_poly.pdbx_seq_one_letter_code
_entity_poly.pdbx_strand_id
1 'polypeptide(L)'
;MDVSKADWNMLFEPYAFFEAYNNYLQIDISAENDDDLRQWKGWVESRLRQLTLQIEKDTRGLLQCRPHPVQISDKSRPFHCCYFMGLRRKQGVPAQEGQGFDITATVEKFKKSVGEYTMLKPGMTLHVSHTRRRNIPLFVFSYCP
;
A
#
# COMPACT_ATOMS: atom_id res chain seq x y z
N MET A 1 -24.14 3.33 37.18
CA MET A 1 -23.32 4.06 36.20
C MET A 1 -22.43 3.03 35.54
N ASP A 2 -22.79 2.58 34.34
CA ASP A 2 -21.98 1.64 33.57
C ASP A 2 -20.78 2.37 32.98
N VAL A 3 -19.63 2.23 33.63
CA VAL A 3 -18.35 2.59 33.02
C VAL A 3 -18.02 1.43 32.09
N SER A 4 -18.22 1.62 30.78
CA SER A 4 -17.85 0.63 29.77
C SER A 4 -16.37 0.27 29.94
N LYS A 5 -16.11 -0.98 30.33
CA LYS A 5 -14.80 -1.55 30.69
C LYS A 5 -13.92 -1.81 29.47
N ALA A 6 -13.60 -0.78 28.69
CA ALA A 6 -12.49 -0.88 27.75
C ALA A 6 -11.19 -0.55 28.50
N ASP A 7 -10.24 -1.47 28.50
CA ASP A 7 -8.90 -1.23 29.02
C ASP A 7 -8.15 -0.26 28.09
N TRP A 8 -7.48 0.75 28.64
CA TRP A 8 -6.67 1.70 27.88
C TRP A 8 -5.58 0.99 27.08
N ASN A 9 -5.11 -0.18 27.54
CA ASN A 9 -4.16 -1.01 26.81
C ASN A 9 -4.67 -1.38 25.40
N MET A 10 -5.99 -1.52 25.20
CA MET A 10 -6.57 -1.83 23.89
C MET A 10 -6.36 -0.73 22.85
N LEU A 11 -6.15 0.54 23.26
CA LEU A 11 -5.84 1.62 22.31
C LEU A 11 -4.43 1.55 21.74
N PHE A 12 -3.53 0.86 22.46
CA PHE A 12 -2.14 0.65 22.06
C PHE A 12 -1.93 -0.71 21.38
N GLU A 13 -2.99 -1.53 21.30
CA GLU A 13 -2.93 -2.77 20.54
C GLU A 13 -2.62 -2.46 19.08
N PRO A 14 -1.65 -3.18 18.49
CA PRO A 14 -1.28 -2.97 17.10
C PRO A 14 -2.44 -3.21 16.15
N TYR A 15 -2.57 -2.34 15.16
CA TYR A 15 -3.59 -2.47 14.15
C TYR A 15 -3.21 -3.59 13.17
N ALA A 16 -3.97 -4.68 13.15
CA ALA A 16 -3.78 -5.83 12.26
C ALA A 16 -4.06 -5.48 10.78
N PHE A 17 -3.17 -4.69 10.17
CA PHE A 17 -3.37 -4.10 8.84
C PHE A 17 -3.56 -5.16 7.74
N PHE A 18 -2.73 -6.21 7.77
CA PHE A 18 -2.82 -7.33 6.82
C PHE A 18 -4.04 -8.23 7.04
N GLU A 19 -4.81 -7.94 8.08
CA GLU A 19 -6.06 -8.64 8.38
C GLU A 19 -7.31 -7.82 8.11
N ALA A 20 -7.19 -6.50 8.18
CA ALA A 20 -8.30 -5.57 8.05
C ALA A 20 -8.84 -5.39 6.62
N TYR A 21 -8.17 -5.93 5.59
CA TYR A 21 -8.59 -5.80 4.19
C TYR A 21 -8.52 -7.14 3.46
N ASN A 22 -9.39 -7.30 2.45
CA ASN A 22 -9.39 -8.47 1.56
C ASN A 22 -8.48 -8.28 0.33
N ASN A 23 -8.24 -7.02 -0.04
CA ASN A 23 -7.52 -6.61 -1.25
C ASN A 23 -6.48 -5.56 -0.90
N TYR A 24 -5.33 -5.65 -1.54
CA TYR A 24 -4.21 -4.74 -1.35
C TYR A 24 -3.62 -4.35 -2.70
N LEU A 25 -3.06 -3.14 -2.76
CA LEU A 25 -2.04 -2.80 -3.73
C LEU A 25 -0.67 -3.10 -3.12
N GLN A 26 0.15 -3.82 -3.86
CA GLN A 26 1.56 -4.02 -3.56
C GLN A 26 2.37 -3.14 -4.53
N ILE A 27 3.24 -2.31 -3.96
CA ILE A 27 4.14 -1.42 -4.69
C ILE A 27 5.55 -1.93 -4.44
N ASP A 28 6.08 -2.73 -5.36
CA ASP A 28 7.44 -3.27 -5.31
C ASP A 28 8.42 -2.29 -5.97
N ILE A 29 9.55 -2.08 -5.31
CA ILE A 29 10.64 -1.30 -5.85
C ILE A 29 11.97 -2.04 -5.68
N SER A 30 12.85 -1.87 -6.66
CA SER A 30 14.23 -2.36 -6.61
C SER A 30 15.21 -1.30 -7.08
N ALA A 31 16.49 -1.49 -6.76
CA ALA A 31 17.62 -0.76 -7.34
C ALA A 31 18.84 -1.70 -7.46
N GLU A 32 19.97 -1.21 -7.96
CA GLU A 32 21.20 -2.02 -8.11
C GLU A 32 22.09 -2.03 -6.85
N ASN A 33 21.88 -1.09 -5.93
CA ASN A 33 22.65 -0.95 -4.69
C ASN A 33 21.83 -0.22 -3.60
N ASP A 34 22.35 -0.19 -2.38
CA ASP A 34 21.67 0.40 -1.21
C ASP A 34 21.47 1.91 -1.30
N ASP A 35 22.45 2.65 -1.83
CA ASP A 35 22.35 4.11 -1.94
C ASP A 35 21.28 4.54 -2.95
N ASP A 36 21.19 3.81 -4.05
CA ASP A 36 20.18 4.00 -5.06
C ASP A 36 18.80 3.56 -4.54
N LEU A 37 18.71 2.42 -3.85
CA LEU A 37 17.46 2.01 -3.23
C LEU A 37 16.99 3.04 -2.20
N ARG A 38 17.89 3.59 -1.38
CA ARG A 38 17.55 4.59 -0.35
C ARG A 38 16.94 5.85 -0.97
N GLN A 39 17.53 6.37 -2.04
CA GLN A 39 17.01 7.53 -2.76
C GLN A 39 15.67 7.20 -3.45
N TRP A 40 15.62 6.05 -4.12
CA TRP A 40 14.43 5.60 -4.83
C TRP A 40 13.25 5.38 -3.88
N LYS A 41 13.52 4.74 -2.73
CA LYS A 41 12.59 4.57 -1.62
C LYS A 41 11.98 5.90 -1.21
N GLY A 42 12.80 6.90 -0.89
CA GLY A 42 12.30 8.22 -0.47
C GLY A 42 11.45 8.92 -1.54
N TRP A 43 11.86 8.82 -2.81
CA TRP A 43 11.08 9.37 -3.92
C TRP A 43 9.70 8.72 -4.05
N VAL A 44 9.64 7.39 -4.00
CA VAL A 44 8.39 6.62 -4.14
C VAL A 44 7.48 6.83 -2.91
N GLU A 45 8.05 6.75 -1.71
CA GLU A 45 7.33 6.93 -0.44
C GLU A 45 6.61 8.29 -0.37
N SER A 46 7.29 9.36 -0.80
CA SER A 46 6.71 10.71 -0.84
C SER A 46 5.49 10.86 -1.78
N ARG A 47 5.23 9.88 -2.66
CA ARG A 47 4.13 9.88 -3.63
C ARG A 47 3.00 8.92 -3.29
N LEU A 48 3.13 8.05 -2.31
CA LEU A 48 2.07 7.10 -1.92
C LEU A 48 0.77 7.81 -1.52
N ARG A 49 0.88 8.98 -0.88
CA ARG A 49 -0.28 9.84 -0.59
C ARG A 49 -0.99 10.32 -1.87
N GLN A 50 -0.24 10.63 -2.92
CA GLN A 50 -0.83 11.04 -4.20
C GLN A 50 -1.60 9.89 -4.84
N LEU A 51 -1.07 8.66 -4.81
CA LEU A 51 -1.78 7.47 -5.26
C LEU A 51 -3.10 7.27 -4.49
N THR A 52 -3.07 7.43 -3.17
CA THR A 52 -4.29 7.37 -2.32
C THR A 52 -5.36 8.35 -2.83
N LEU A 53 -4.98 9.61 -3.03
CA LEU A 53 -5.90 10.66 -3.46
C LEU A 53 -6.42 10.44 -4.89
N GLN A 54 -5.58 9.94 -5.79
CA GLN A 54 -5.99 9.64 -7.16
C GLN A 54 -7.00 8.49 -7.19
N ILE A 55 -6.78 7.41 -6.43
CA ILE A 55 -7.73 6.30 -6.32
C ILE A 55 -9.07 6.79 -5.76
N GLU A 56 -9.07 7.54 -4.67
CA GLU A 56 -10.30 8.05 -4.07
C GLU A 56 -11.03 9.00 -5.02
N LYS A 57 -10.31 9.85 -5.77
CA LYS A 57 -10.91 10.74 -6.77
C LYS A 57 -11.52 9.98 -7.94
N ASP A 58 -10.75 9.08 -8.56
CA ASP A 58 -11.14 8.39 -9.79
C ASP A 58 -12.27 7.38 -9.54
N THR A 59 -12.37 6.86 -8.31
CA THR A 59 -13.48 6.01 -7.86
C THR A 59 -14.64 6.80 -7.24
N ARG A 60 -14.65 8.14 -7.33
CA ARG A 60 -15.69 9.03 -6.77
C ARG A 60 -15.93 8.82 -5.26
N GLY A 61 -14.87 8.46 -4.53
CA GLY A 61 -14.90 8.20 -3.10
C GLY A 61 -15.54 6.86 -2.71
N LEU A 62 -15.85 5.99 -3.68
CA LEU A 62 -16.48 4.68 -3.43
C LEU A 62 -15.46 3.63 -2.96
N LEU A 63 -14.19 3.77 -3.37
CA LEU A 63 -13.07 2.93 -2.91
C LEU A 63 -12.17 3.75 -1.98
N GLN A 64 -11.98 3.25 -0.76
CA GLN A 64 -11.01 3.78 0.18
C GLN A 64 -9.68 3.02 0.03
N CYS A 65 -8.58 3.78 -0.03
CA CYS A 65 -7.23 3.27 -0.06
C CYS A 65 -6.49 3.71 1.20
N ARG A 66 -5.77 2.79 1.87
CA ARG A 66 -5.05 3.09 3.12
C ARG A 66 -3.60 2.59 3.04
N PRO A 67 -2.59 3.47 2.97
CA PRO A 67 -1.19 3.03 2.97
C PRO A 67 -0.80 2.43 4.33
N HIS A 68 -0.04 1.33 4.30
CA HIS A 68 0.70 0.85 5.46
C HIS A 68 1.89 1.78 5.73
N PRO A 69 2.16 2.16 6.98
CA PRO A 69 3.20 3.14 7.30
C PRO A 69 4.62 2.62 7.13
N VAL A 70 4.82 1.29 7.11
CA VAL A 70 6.15 0.67 7.11
C VAL A 70 6.36 -0.09 5.81
N GLN A 71 7.55 0.08 5.21
CA GLN A 71 7.99 -0.74 4.09
C GLN A 71 8.36 -2.15 4.54
N ILE A 72 8.13 -3.12 3.67
CA ILE A 72 8.45 -4.52 3.89
C ILE A 72 9.66 -4.89 3.03
N SER A 73 10.64 -5.56 3.61
CA SER A 73 11.86 -5.98 2.92
C SER A 73 12.02 -7.49 3.01
N ASP A 74 12.13 -8.14 1.87
CA ASP A 74 12.42 -9.58 1.80
C ASP A 74 13.93 -9.78 1.87
N LYS A 75 14.41 -10.41 2.93
CA LYS A 75 15.85 -10.67 3.13
C LYS A 75 16.46 -11.56 2.04
N SER A 76 15.65 -12.32 1.31
CA SER A 76 16.12 -13.13 0.18
C SER A 76 16.33 -12.32 -1.12
N ARG A 77 15.83 -11.08 -1.17
CA ARG A 77 15.89 -10.20 -2.34
C ARG A 77 16.69 -8.94 -2.00
N PRO A 78 17.99 -8.89 -2.31
CA PRO A 78 18.80 -7.71 -2.05
C PRO A 78 18.27 -6.50 -2.84
N PHE A 79 18.51 -5.30 -2.31
CA PHE A 79 18.18 -4.02 -2.93
C PHE A 79 16.70 -3.91 -3.37
N HIS A 80 15.80 -4.50 -2.59
CA HIS A 80 14.37 -4.52 -2.84
C HIS A 80 13.56 -4.22 -1.57
N CYS A 81 12.46 -3.48 -1.74
CA CYS A 81 11.42 -3.39 -0.72
C CYS A 81 10.05 -3.18 -1.37
N CYS A 82 9.00 -3.35 -0.58
CA CYS A 82 7.64 -3.13 -1.03
C CYS A 82 6.80 -2.34 -0.02
N TYR A 83 5.80 -1.64 -0.54
CA TYR A 83 4.77 -0.98 0.24
C TYR A 83 3.43 -1.65 -0.02
N PHE A 84 2.56 -1.64 0.99
CA PHE A 84 1.21 -2.13 0.87
C PHE A 84 0.19 -1.03 1.10
N MET A 85 -0.91 -1.07 0.34
CA MET A 85 -2.06 -0.21 0.58
C MET A 85 -3.34 -1.04 0.61
N GLY A 86 -4.07 -1.00 1.72
CA GLY A 86 -5.33 -1.73 1.90
C GLY A 86 -6.46 -1.07 1.13
N LEU A 87 -7.23 -1.88 0.40
CA LEU A 87 -8.36 -1.44 -0.41
C LEU A 87 -9.68 -1.94 0.20
N ARG A 88 -10.63 -1.03 0.43
CA ARG A 88 -12.00 -1.39 0.85
C ARG A 88 -13.03 -0.44 0.28
N ARG A 89 -14.23 -0.95 -0.01
CA ARG A 89 -15.39 -0.10 -0.29
C ARG A 89 -15.68 0.81 0.90
N LYS A 90 -15.99 2.07 0.64
CA LYS A 90 -16.40 3.00 1.70
C LYS A 90 -17.75 2.57 2.27
N GLN A 91 -17.87 2.56 3.60
CA GLN A 91 -19.12 2.19 4.29
C GLN A 91 -20.24 3.19 3.95
N GLY A 92 -21.48 2.70 3.87
CA GLY A 92 -22.67 3.52 3.57
C GLY A 92 -22.95 3.76 2.08
N VAL A 93 -22.21 3.10 1.19
CA VAL A 93 -22.43 3.14 -0.26
C VAL A 93 -23.15 1.86 -0.71
N PRO A 94 -24.25 1.93 -1.48
CA PRO A 94 -24.88 0.73 -2.05
C PRO A 94 -23.87 -0.02 -2.93
N ALA A 95 -23.50 -1.23 -2.52
CA ALA A 95 -22.68 -2.10 -3.34
C ALA A 95 -23.63 -2.98 -4.18
N GLN A 96 -23.53 -2.90 -5.51
CA GLN A 96 -24.00 -3.99 -6.34
C GLN A 96 -23.00 -5.15 -6.15
N GLU A 97 -23.49 -6.31 -5.74
CA GLU A 97 -22.67 -7.53 -5.64
C GLU A 97 -21.92 -7.76 -6.96
N GLY A 98 -20.61 -8.03 -6.86
CA GLY A 98 -19.77 -8.29 -8.03
C GLY A 98 -19.19 -7.07 -8.76
N GLN A 99 -19.55 -5.83 -8.39
CA GLN A 99 -18.94 -4.65 -9.00
C GLN A 99 -17.47 -4.50 -8.55
N GLY A 100 -16.53 -4.63 -9.49
CA GLY A 100 -15.12 -4.31 -9.28
C GLY A 100 -14.83 -2.81 -9.38
N PHE A 101 -13.64 -2.40 -8.95
CA PHE A 101 -13.09 -1.09 -9.33
C PHE A 101 -11.93 -1.34 -10.28
N ASP A 102 -12.05 -0.84 -11.50
CA ASP A 102 -10.90 -0.75 -12.39
C ASP A 102 -10.12 0.52 -12.05
N ILE A 103 -8.94 0.35 -11.48
CA ILE A 103 -8.01 1.43 -11.12
C ILE A 103 -6.75 1.39 -12.00
N THR A 104 -6.77 0.65 -13.12
CA THR A 104 -5.60 0.45 -13.99
C THR A 104 -5.08 1.78 -14.52
N ALA A 105 -5.97 2.64 -15.05
CA ALA A 105 -5.59 3.96 -15.55
C ALA A 105 -4.96 4.85 -14.46
N THR A 106 -5.49 4.79 -13.24
CA THR A 106 -4.95 5.52 -12.08
C THR A 106 -3.55 5.03 -11.73
N VAL A 107 -3.34 3.71 -11.72
CA VAL A 107 -2.02 3.10 -11.44
C VAL A 107 -1.01 3.47 -12.52
N GLU A 108 -1.38 3.43 -13.80
CA GLU A 108 -0.48 3.80 -14.90
C GLU A 108 -0.11 5.29 -14.86
N LYS A 109 -1.07 6.16 -14.51
CA LYS A 109 -0.79 7.58 -14.29
C LYS A 109 0.19 7.81 -13.13
N PHE A 110 0.01 7.07 -12.03
CA PHE A 110 0.94 7.11 -10.90
C PHE A 110 2.34 6.65 -11.31
N LYS A 111 2.46 5.51 -12.00
CA LYS A 111 3.75 5.00 -12.50
C LYS A 111 4.45 6.03 -13.40
N LYS A 112 3.71 6.66 -14.31
CA LYS A 112 4.25 7.74 -15.16
C LYS A 112 4.79 8.90 -14.33
N SER A 113 4.03 9.39 -13.35
CA SER A 113 4.46 10.50 -12.49
C SER A 113 5.66 10.14 -11.61
N VAL A 114 5.76 8.89 -11.14
CA VAL A 114 6.94 8.41 -10.40
C VAL A 114 8.15 8.31 -11.33
N GLY A 115 7.93 7.92 -12.60
CA GLY A 115 8.97 7.84 -13.63
C GLY A 115 9.55 9.18 -14.07
N GLU A 116 8.94 10.31 -13.71
CA GLU A 116 9.49 11.67 -13.91
C GLU A 116 10.65 12.00 -12.95
N TYR A 117 11.16 11.01 -12.20
CA TYR A 117 12.28 11.20 -11.29
C TYR A 117 13.55 11.56 -12.06
N THR A 118 14.07 12.76 -11.82
CA THR A 118 15.27 13.26 -12.50
C THR A 118 16.54 12.48 -12.17
N MET A 119 16.59 11.81 -11.01
CA MET A 119 17.71 10.96 -10.59
C MET A 119 17.45 9.47 -10.83
N LEU A 120 16.50 9.12 -11.71
CA LEU A 120 16.22 7.72 -12.07
C LEU A 120 17.47 7.09 -12.72
N LYS A 121 17.90 5.95 -12.20
CA LYS A 121 19.06 5.18 -12.68
C LYS A 121 18.64 3.82 -13.23
N PRO A 122 19.48 3.18 -14.07
CA PRO A 122 19.31 1.76 -14.41
C PRO A 122 19.07 0.90 -13.17
N GLY A 123 18.20 -0.10 -13.30
CA GLY A 123 17.81 -1.01 -12.22
C GLY A 123 16.86 -0.43 -11.16
N MET A 124 16.60 0.89 -11.14
CA MET A 124 15.49 1.46 -10.36
C MET A 124 14.16 1.07 -11.00
N THR A 125 13.47 0.08 -10.42
CA THR A 125 12.18 -0.39 -10.94
C THR A 125 11.03 -0.04 -10.00
N LEU A 126 9.85 0.14 -10.57
CA LEU A 126 8.58 0.30 -9.87
C LEU A 126 7.58 -0.67 -10.49
N HIS A 127 7.05 -1.57 -9.67
CA HIS A 127 5.93 -2.42 -10.04
C HIS A 127 4.77 -2.18 -9.08
N VAL A 128 3.56 -2.07 -9.62
CA VAL A 128 2.34 -1.91 -8.82
C VAL A 128 1.38 -3.01 -9.26
N SER A 129 0.99 -3.85 -8.31
CA SER A 129 0.11 -5.00 -8.55
C SER A 129 -1.01 -5.08 -7.53
N HIS A 130 -2.13 -5.68 -7.94
CA HIS A 130 -3.19 -6.09 -7.02
C HIS A 130 -2.85 -7.45 -6.41
N THR A 131 -2.99 -7.57 -5.10
CA THR A 131 -2.90 -8.85 -4.39
C THR A 131 -4.06 -9.03 -3.42
N ARG A 132 -4.52 -10.27 -3.29
CA ARG A 132 -5.54 -10.64 -2.29
C ARG A 132 -4.84 -10.99 -0.98
N ARG A 133 -5.49 -10.77 0.16
CA ARG A 133 -4.94 -11.12 1.50
C ARG A 133 -4.29 -12.50 1.53
N ARG A 134 -5.00 -13.51 1.01
CA ARG A 134 -4.55 -14.92 0.99
C ARG A 134 -3.26 -15.18 0.18
N ASN A 135 -2.86 -14.25 -0.69
CA ASN A 135 -1.65 -14.34 -1.50
C ASN A 135 -0.49 -13.52 -0.89
N ILE A 136 -0.71 -12.82 0.23
CA ILE A 136 0.36 -12.09 0.91
C ILE A 136 1.28 -13.10 1.60
N PRO A 137 2.60 -13.05 1.36
CA PRO A 137 3.54 -13.97 2.00
C PRO A 137 3.48 -13.89 3.53
N LEU A 138 3.60 -15.04 4.21
CA LEU A 138 3.50 -15.12 5.67
C LEU A 138 4.53 -14.24 6.40
N PHE A 139 5.72 -14.06 5.84
CA PHE A 139 6.75 -13.23 6.47
C PHE A 139 6.32 -11.76 6.60
N VAL A 140 5.40 -11.28 5.76
CA VAL A 140 4.90 -9.90 5.82
C VAL A 140 4.11 -9.65 7.12
N PHE A 141 3.42 -10.66 7.64
CA PHE A 141 2.63 -10.56 8.87
C PHE A 141 3.51 -10.35 10.11
N SER A 142 4.79 -10.71 10.06
CA SER A 142 5.73 -10.46 11.17
C SER A 142 6.10 -8.97 11.35
N TYR A 143 5.76 -8.10 10.40
CA TYR A 143 6.00 -6.65 10.46
C TYR A 143 4.87 -5.88 11.17
N CYS A 144 3.84 -6.59 11.62
CA CYS A 144 2.71 -6.04 12.37
C CYS A 144 2.51 -6.94 13.61
N PRO A 145 3.45 -6.91 14.60
CA PRO A 145 3.24 -7.56 15.89
C PRO A 145 2.08 -6.89 16.62
#